data_AF-A0A4S8HY39-F1
#
_entry.id   AF-A0A4S8HY39-F1
#
_cell.length_a   1.000
_cell.length_b   1.000
_cell.length_c   1.000
_cell.angle_alpha   90.00
_cell.angle_beta   90.00
_cell.angle_gamma   90.00
#
_symmetry.space_group_name_H-M   'P 1'
#
loop_
_entity.id
_entity.type
_entity.pdbx_description
1 polymer ?
#
loop_
_entity_poly.entity_id
_entity_poly.type
_entity_poly.pdbx_seq_one_letter_code
_entity_poly.pdbx_strand_id
1 'polypeptide(L)'
;MAAISKGKFNNRQWLLILILLGMMSVISFSIFRHAFAFRYVQIDVLVAATSLTLFFFFILMVTIQGFKAVDIFEDQLKIKWRFSSRIINKDDITAFSETERKQVKYIIIKTNNEDVVLPEPLINNHEEVIQQLLKWKIKRRFDLPITRHSRYENRGVGVVLMIAGSFLLGFTIKSVISPELSVDGSKLITLSGRLSMPPDIKPPSGRKAYGYMQLYLLEYPGINFHIDGVGFNSINVKRLQGAGRGTAVELSILKHEYAVKIKKTEVPGYFEKHYQWATIYTYSLTLNGDQLLTIDSYNESKHSLDNSNKKWSVLIAIVAISMFAYGFILYRQRNKVPVSQAAVEPSVKQIPNKV
;
A
#
# COMPACT_ATOMS: atom_id res chain seq x y z
N MET A 1 -0.81 -6.47 42.42
CA MET A 1 -0.78 -7.94 42.36
C MET A 1 0.51 -8.39 41.71
N ALA A 2 1.23 -9.33 42.30
CA ALA A 2 2.43 -9.93 41.69
C ALA A 2 2.01 -11.03 40.69
N ALA A 3 2.74 -11.15 39.57
CA ALA A 3 2.50 -12.23 38.62
C ALA A 3 3.09 -13.54 39.16
N ILE A 4 2.30 -14.61 39.12
CA ILE A 4 2.73 -15.98 39.45
C ILE A 4 3.76 -16.44 38.41
N SER A 5 3.49 -16.13 37.13
CA SER A 5 4.41 -16.36 36.03
C SER A 5 4.32 -15.22 35.03
N LYS A 6 5.47 -14.82 34.48
CA LYS A 6 5.54 -13.81 33.43
C LYS A 6 5.86 -14.47 32.10
N GLY A 7 4.94 -14.38 31.16
CA GLY A 7 5.20 -14.76 29.77
C GLY A 7 6.23 -13.80 29.16
N LYS A 8 7.30 -14.35 28.61
CA LYS A 8 8.27 -13.60 27.81
C LYS A 8 7.95 -13.77 26.34
N PHE A 9 8.15 -12.73 25.54
CA PHE A 9 8.14 -12.85 24.10
C PHE A 9 9.38 -13.63 23.62
N ASN A 10 9.23 -14.44 22.58
CA ASN A 10 10.37 -15.13 21.98
C ASN A 10 11.23 -14.14 21.17
N ASN A 11 12.35 -13.69 21.76
CA ASN A 11 13.24 -12.69 21.16
C ASN A 11 13.80 -13.12 19.78
N ARG A 12 13.99 -14.43 19.54
CA ARG A 12 14.50 -14.95 18.26
C ARG A 12 13.46 -14.79 17.15
N GLN A 13 12.20 -15.11 17.43
CA GLN A 13 11.10 -14.90 16.49
C GLN A 13 10.84 -13.41 16.25
N TRP A 14 10.95 -12.58 17.29
CA TRP A 14 10.86 -11.13 17.14
C TRP A 14 11.97 -10.56 16.23
N LEU A 15 13.21 -11.01 16.42
CA LEU A 15 14.34 -10.63 15.57
C LEU A 15 14.08 -11.03 14.11
N LEU A 16 13.52 -12.22 13.86
CA LEU A 16 13.14 -12.65 12.51
C LEU A 16 12.05 -11.77 11.90
N ILE A 17 11.04 -11.37 12.68
CA ILE A 17 9.99 -10.43 12.23
C ILE A 17 10.61 -9.07 11.89
N LEU A 18 11.57 -8.58 12.69
CA LEU A 18 12.27 -7.32 12.42
C LEU A 18 13.15 -7.39 11.17
N ILE A 19 13.86 -8.50 10.96
CA ILE A 19 14.64 -8.73 9.74
C ILE A 19 13.72 -8.76 8.52
N LEU A 20 12.59 -9.47 8.62
CA LEU A 20 11.59 -9.53 7.56
C LEU A 20 11.01 -8.14 7.25
N LEU A 21 10.63 -7.38 8.29
CA LEU A 21 10.16 -6.00 8.17
C LEU A 21 11.21 -5.12 7.49
N GLY A 22 12.48 -5.22 7.90
CA GLY A 22 13.59 -4.47 7.32
C GLY A 22 13.79 -4.79 5.84
N MET A 23 13.84 -6.07 5.47
CA MET A 23 13.94 -6.51 4.08
C MET A 23 12.75 -6.02 3.25
N MET A 24 11.52 -6.22 3.74
CA MET A 24 10.31 -5.77 3.06
C MET A 24 10.28 -4.25 2.90
N SER A 25 10.71 -3.51 3.92
CA SER A 25 10.79 -2.04 3.87
C SER A 25 11.83 -1.55 2.87
N VAL A 26 13.00 -2.21 2.78
CA VAL A 26 14.04 -1.88 1.79
C VAL A 26 13.55 -2.19 0.38
N ILE A 27 12.88 -3.33 0.17
CA ILE A 27 12.29 -3.70 -1.12
C ILE A 27 11.20 -2.70 -1.52
N SER A 28 10.23 -2.45 -0.65
CA SER A 28 9.17 -1.45 -0.87
C SER A 28 9.77 -0.07 -1.14
N PHE A 29 10.74 0.38 -0.34
CA PHE A 29 11.41 1.67 -0.54
C PHE A 29 12.16 1.72 -1.88
N SER A 30 12.84 0.66 -2.29
CA SER A 30 13.53 0.61 -3.58
C SER A 30 12.56 0.74 -4.76
N ILE A 31 11.40 0.08 -4.67
CA ILE A 31 10.36 0.12 -5.70
C ILE A 31 9.63 1.46 -5.69
N PHE A 32 9.28 2.01 -4.52
CA PHE A 32 8.71 3.36 -4.41
C PHE A 32 9.70 4.42 -4.86
N ARG A 33 10.99 4.28 -4.54
CA ARG A 33 12.04 5.15 -5.07
C ARG A 33 12.06 5.09 -6.60
N HIS A 34 11.82 3.95 -7.22
CA HIS A 34 11.66 3.88 -8.68
C HIS A 34 10.37 4.57 -9.14
N ALA A 35 9.24 4.35 -8.45
CA ALA A 35 7.96 5.01 -8.79
C ALA A 35 8.02 6.56 -8.68
N PHE A 36 8.83 7.08 -7.76
CA PHE A 36 9.00 8.51 -7.46
C PHE A 36 10.33 9.13 -7.93
N ALA A 37 11.26 8.35 -8.50
CA ALA A 37 12.51 8.88 -9.10
C ALA A 37 12.23 9.73 -10.36
N PHE A 38 10.99 9.70 -10.81
CA PHE A 38 10.48 10.38 -11.98
C PHE A 38 9.79 11.68 -11.59
N ARG A 39 10.02 12.71 -12.41
CA ARG A 39 9.37 14.03 -12.31
C ARG A 39 7.83 13.93 -12.38
N TYR A 40 7.30 12.81 -12.89
CA TYR A 40 5.90 12.40 -12.79
C TYR A 40 5.79 10.97 -12.25
N VAL A 41 4.78 10.74 -11.40
CA VAL A 41 4.52 9.44 -10.77
C VAL A 41 4.21 8.40 -11.84
N GLN A 42 5.04 7.36 -11.97
CA GLN A 42 4.73 6.22 -12.82
C GLN A 42 3.65 5.37 -12.16
N ILE A 43 2.42 5.54 -12.63
CA ILE A 43 1.25 4.89 -12.04
C ILE A 43 1.44 3.37 -12.02
N ASP A 44 1.90 2.76 -13.12
CA ASP A 44 2.09 1.30 -13.22
C ASP A 44 3.10 0.75 -12.18
N VAL A 45 4.22 1.44 -11.99
CA VAL A 45 5.22 1.09 -10.97
C VAL A 45 4.70 1.39 -9.57
N LEU A 46 3.93 2.47 -9.39
CA LEU A 46 3.29 2.79 -8.13
C LEU A 46 2.22 1.75 -7.75
N VAL A 47 1.45 1.25 -8.71
CA VAL A 47 0.45 0.18 -8.52
C VAL A 47 1.14 -1.08 -8.02
N ALA A 48 2.21 -1.50 -8.71
CA ALA A 48 2.97 -2.69 -8.34
C ALA A 48 3.63 -2.51 -6.97
N ALA A 49 4.25 -1.35 -6.72
CA ALA A 49 4.87 -1.00 -5.44
C ALA A 49 3.86 -1.05 -4.29
N THR A 50 2.70 -0.45 -4.49
CA THR A 50 1.66 -0.35 -3.47
C THR A 50 1.04 -1.72 -3.21
N SER A 51 0.72 -2.48 -4.26
CA SER A 51 0.18 -3.85 -4.12
C SER A 51 1.15 -4.78 -3.40
N LEU A 52 2.43 -4.72 -3.75
CA LEU A 52 3.46 -5.53 -3.10
C LEU A 52 3.68 -5.10 -1.64
N THR A 53 3.66 -3.81 -1.37
CA THR A 53 3.80 -3.27 0.00
C THR A 53 2.61 -3.67 0.86
N LEU A 54 1.39 -3.65 0.32
CA LEU A 54 0.20 -4.10 1.02
C LEU A 54 0.21 -5.61 1.26
N PHE A 55 0.72 -6.40 0.31
CA PHE A 55 0.92 -7.84 0.49
C PHE A 55 1.94 -8.14 1.61
N PHE A 56 3.06 -7.43 1.62
CA PHE A 56 4.07 -7.52 2.68
C PHE A 56 3.52 -7.10 4.04
N PHE A 57 2.77 -6.00 4.08
CA PHE A 57 2.10 -5.54 5.29
C PHE A 57 1.07 -6.56 5.80
N PHE A 58 0.33 -7.22 4.90
CA PHE A 58 -0.60 -8.28 5.26
C PHE A 58 0.13 -9.48 5.90
N ILE A 59 1.21 -9.98 5.29
CA ILE A 59 2.02 -11.07 5.86
C ILE A 59 2.56 -10.67 7.24
N LEU A 60 3.07 -9.45 7.36
CA LEU A 60 3.59 -8.91 8.63
C LEU A 60 2.49 -8.89 9.71
N MET A 61 1.30 -8.40 9.38
CA MET A 61 0.18 -8.35 10.33
C MET A 61 -0.23 -9.74 10.79
N VAL A 62 -0.36 -10.71 9.87
CA VAL A 62 -0.66 -12.11 10.21
C VAL A 62 0.43 -12.70 11.13
N THR A 63 1.69 -12.37 10.87
CA THR A 63 2.83 -12.86 11.67
C THR A 63 2.85 -12.24 13.07
N ILE A 64 2.59 -10.93 13.18
CA ILE A 64 2.51 -10.22 14.47
C ILE A 64 1.30 -10.68 15.30
N GLN A 65 0.17 -11.01 14.67
CA GLN A 65 -1.00 -11.55 15.37
C GLN A 65 -0.72 -12.86 16.10
N GLY A 66 0.15 -13.71 15.54
CA GLY A 66 0.57 -14.96 16.19
C GLY A 66 1.47 -14.73 17.41
N PHE A 67 2.16 -13.59 17.48
CA PHE A 67 3.20 -13.33 18.47
C PHE A 67 2.61 -12.86 19.81
N LYS A 68 2.43 -13.81 20.74
CA LYS A 68 1.78 -13.62 22.04
C LYS A 68 2.70 -13.96 23.20
N ALA A 69 2.40 -13.42 24.37
CA ALA A 69 2.94 -13.84 25.66
C ALA A 69 1.81 -13.84 26.69
N VAL A 70 1.85 -14.72 27.69
CA VAL A 70 0.78 -14.82 28.70
C VAL A 70 1.38 -14.65 30.08
N ASP A 71 0.99 -13.59 30.80
CA ASP A 71 1.25 -13.52 32.24
C ASP A 71 0.11 -14.21 33.00
N ILE A 72 0.49 -14.91 34.06
CA ILE A 72 -0.41 -15.61 34.96
C ILE A 72 -0.46 -14.85 36.29
N PHE A 73 -1.66 -14.49 36.71
CA PHE A 73 -1.94 -13.93 38.04
C PHE A 73 -2.85 -14.89 38.81
N GLU A 74 -3.18 -14.53 40.05
CA GLU A 74 -3.98 -15.37 40.94
C GLU A 74 -5.42 -15.58 40.45
N ASP A 75 -6.01 -14.54 39.85
CA ASP A 75 -7.42 -14.45 39.45
C ASP A 75 -7.62 -14.10 37.96
N GLN A 76 -6.53 -13.87 37.21
CA GLN A 76 -6.60 -13.40 35.83
C GLN A 76 -5.42 -13.90 34.98
N LEU A 77 -5.65 -14.03 33.67
CA LEU A 77 -4.62 -14.20 32.65
C LEU A 77 -4.47 -12.89 31.88
N LYS A 78 -3.23 -12.40 31.74
CA LYS A 78 -2.94 -11.25 30.88
C LYS A 78 -2.24 -11.70 29.62
N ILE A 79 -2.98 -11.75 28.52
CA ILE A 79 -2.48 -12.05 27.19
C ILE A 79 -1.91 -10.76 26.61
N LYS A 80 -0.63 -10.77 26.28
CA LYS A 80 0.08 -9.66 25.67
C LYS A 80 0.37 -9.97 24.22
N TRP A 81 0.02 -9.03 23.36
CA TRP A 81 0.65 -8.84 22.06
C TRP A 81 1.73 -7.78 22.23
N ARG A 82 2.53 -7.55 21.19
CA ARG A 82 3.62 -6.58 21.26
C ARG A 82 3.12 -5.15 21.54
N PHE A 83 1.95 -4.79 21.00
CA PHE A 83 1.38 -3.44 21.06
C PHE A 83 0.03 -3.34 21.78
N SER A 84 -0.48 -4.46 22.29
CA SER A 84 -1.75 -4.49 23.01
C SER A 84 -1.68 -5.57 24.08
N SER A 85 -2.55 -5.46 25.07
CA SER A 85 -2.73 -6.55 26.04
C SER A 85 -4.18 -6.66 26.40
N ARG A 86 -4.57 -7.84 26.84
CA ARG A 86 -5.91 -8.15 27.28
C ARG A 86 -5.84 -8.93 28.57
N ILE A 87 -6.75 -8.59 29.45
CA ILE A 87 -6.98 -9.30 30.71
C ILE A 87 -8.20 -10.21 30.52
N ILE A 88 -8.10 -11.43 31.03
CA ILE A 88 -9.18 -12.41 31.09
C ILE A 88 -9.27 -12.84 32.54
N ASN A 89 -10.39 -12.52 33.19
CA ASN A 89 -10.61 -12.93 34.56
C ASN A 89 -10.96 -14.42 34.59
N LYS A 90 -10.62 -15.08 35.69
CA LYS A 90 -10.95 -16.49 35.93
C LYS A 90 -12.45 -16.75 35.75
N ASP A 91 -13.29 -15.86 36.27
CA ASP A 91 -14.76 -16.00 36.25
C ASP A 91 -15.35 -15.92 34.83
N ASP A 92 -14.59 -15.35 33.88
CA ASP A 92 -14.99 -15.29 32.49
C ASP A 92 -14.72 -16.60 31.75
N ILE A 93 -13.88 -17.50 32.30
CA ILE A 93 -13.43 -18.73 31.65
C ILE A 93 -14.40 -19.87 31.94
N THR A 94 -15.00 -20.42 30.89
CA THR A 94 -16.00 -21.49 31.00
C THR A 94 -15.44 -22.88 30.75
N ALA A 95 -14.44 -23.01 29.88
CA ALA A 95 -13.80 -24.28 29.56
C ALA A 95 -12.42 -24.07 28.91
N PHE A 96 -11.60 -25.12 28.89
CA PHE A 96 -10.40 -25.15 28.05
C PHE A 96 -10.23 -26.51 27.35
N SER A 97 -9.47 -26.52 26.24
CA SER A 97 -9.05 -27.72 25.50
C SER A 97 -7.60 -27.60 25.04
N GLU A 98 -6.98 -28.74 24.80
CA GLU A 98 -5.73 -28.88 24.06
C GLU A 98 -6.06 -29.59 22.74
N THR A 99 -5.66 -29.01 21.62
CA THR A 99 -5.91 -29.59 20.29
C THR A 99 -4.68 -29.44 19.42
N GLU A 100 -4.41 -30.43 18.58
CA GLU A 100 -3.30 -30.39 17.63
C GLU A 100 -3.81 -30.17 16.20
N ARG A 101 -3.17 -29.26 15.45
CA ARG A 101 -3.45 -29.06 14.03
C ARG A 101 -2.16 -28.80 13.28
N LYS A 102 -1.90 -29.59 12.22
CA LYS A 102 -0.68 -29.48 11.39
C LYS A 102 0.61 -29.50 12.26
N GLN A 103 0.70 -30.44 13.21
CA GLN A 103 1.85 -30.61 14.12
C GLN A 103 2.09 -29.46 15.11
N VAL A 104 1.12 -28.57 15.27
CA VAL A 104 1.15 -27.49 16.28
C VAL A 104 0.08 -27.76 17.32
N LYS A 105 0.44 -27.81 18.60
CA LYS A 105 -0.53 -27.88 19.69
C LYS A 105 -1.05 -26.49 20.04
N TYR A 106 -2.32 -26.43 20.41
CA TYR A 106 -3.02 -25.21 20.76
C TYR A 106 -3.75 -25.41 22.09
N ILE A 107 -3.66 -24.42 22.98
CA ILE A 107 -4.60 -24.25 24.08
C ILE A 107 -5.76 -23.39 23.58
N ILE A 108 -6.98 -23.88 23.74
CA ILE A 108 -8.21 -23.14 23.43
C ILE A 108 -8.90 -22.84 24.76
N ILE A 109 -9.00 -21.56 25.12
CA ILE A 109 -9.70 -21.09 26.32
C ILE A 109 -11.03 -20.49 25.88
N LYS A 110 -12.15 -21.08 26.30
CA LYS A 110 -13.48 -20.50 26.09
C LYS A 110 -13.79 -19.52 27.19
N THR A 111 -14.17 -18.31 26.79
CA THR A 111 -14.71 -17.31 27.70
C THR A 111 -16.19 -17.03 27.40
N ASN A 112 -16.87 -16.33 28.29
CA ASN A 112 -18.25 -15.87 28.08
C ASN A 112 -18.39 -15.00 26.81
N ASN A 113 -17.31 -14.31 26.42
CA ASN A 113 -17.34 -13.33 25.32
C ASN A 113 -16.69 -13.85 24.03
N GLU A 114 -15.57 -14.57 24.13
CA GLU A 114 -14.86 -15.12 22.98
C GLU A 114 -13.88 -16.25 23.30
N ASP A 115 -13.48 -16.96 22.26
CA ASP A 115 -12.51 -18.04 22.35
C ASP A 115 -11.10 -17.48 22.15
N VAL A 116 -10.19 -17.89 23.03
CA VAL A 116 -8.78 -17.52 22.95
C VAL A 116 -7.97 -18.73 22.53
N VAL A 117 -7.24 -18.57 21.43
CA VAL A 117 -6.37 -19.60 20.88
C VAL A 117 -4.91 -19.22 21.11
N LEU A 118 -4.20 -20.14 21.75
CA LEU A 118 -2.85 -20.00 22.28
C LEU A 118 -1.97 -21.14 21.69
N PRO A 119 -1.21 -20.89 20.62
CA PRO A 119 -0.31 -21.90 20.04
C PRO A 119 0.91 -22.15 20.93
N GLU A 120 1.20 -23.42 21.23
CA GLU A 120 2.34 -23.88 22.03
C GLU A 120 3.70 -23.27 21.63
N PRO A 121 4.13 -23.29 20.35
CA PRO A 121 5.47 -22.81 19.96
C PRO A 121 5.66 -21.29 20.11
N LEU A 122 4.59 -20.54 20.40
CA LEU A 122 4.63 -19.10 20.57
C LEU A 122 4.46 -18.67 22.04
N ILE A 123 4.27 -19.62 22.97
CA ILE A 123 4.06 -19.34 24.39
C ILE A 123 5.11 -20.05 25.21
N ASN A 124 6.03 -19.28 25.79
CA ASN A 124 7.17 -19.81 26.53
C ASN A 124 6.79 -20.49 27.86
N ASN A 125 5.61 -20.20 28.42
CA ASN A 125 5.11 -20.77 29.68
C ASN A 125 3.84 -21.63 29.47
N HIS A 126 3.79 -22.36 28.36
CA HIS A 126 2.63 -23.17 27.96
C HIS A 126 2.16 -24.14 29.06
N GLU A 127 3.08 -24.88 29.68
CA GLU A 127 2.75 -25.84 30.74
C GLU A 127 2.19 -25.16 32.00
N GLU A 128 2.75 -24.01 32.39
CA GLU A 128 2.31 -23.25 33.57
C GLU A 128 0.89 -22.70 33.38
N VAL A 129 0.53 -22.31 32.15
CA VAL A 129 -0.84 -21.88 31.82
C VAL A 129 -1.83 -23.03 32.02
N ILE A 130 -1.49 -24.24 31.56
CA ILE A 130 -2.35 -25.43 31.75
C ILE A 130 -2.50 -25.77 33.23
N GLN A 131 -1.39 -25.77 33.98
CA GLN A 131 -1.42 -26.04 35.42
C GLN A 131 -2.27 -25.02 36.19
N GLN A 132 -2.20 -23.73 35.82
CA GLN A 132 -3.05 -22.72 36.44
C GLN A 132 -4.53 -22.93 36.12
N LEU A 133 -4.88 -23.26 34.87
CA LEU A 133 -6.27 -23.54 34.48
C LEU A 133 -6.85 -24.75 35.25
N LEU A 134 -6.03 -25.78 35.47
CA LEU A 134 -6.37 -26.93 36.31
C LEU A 134 -6.52 -26.55 37.78
N LYS A 135 -5.61 -25.72 38.33
CA LYS A 135 -5.68 -25.19 39.70
C LYS A 135 -6.96 -24.38 39.94
N TRP A 136 -7.39 -23.62 38.95
CA TRP A 136 -8.65 -22.88 38.96
C TRP A 136 -9.90 -23.76 38.82
N LYS A 137 -9.73 -25.08 38.63
CA LYS A 137 -10.80 -26.06 38.43
C LYS A 137 -11.67 -25.76 37.21
N ILE A 138 -11.09 -25.16 36.16
CA ILE A 138 -11.80 -24.91 34.90
C ILE A 138 -12.07 -26.25 34.21
N LYS A 139 -13.29 -26.43 33.67
CA LYS A 139 -13.70 -27.68 33.01
C LYS A 139 -12.92 -27.93 31.71
N ARG A 140 -12.18 -29.04 31.63
CA ARG A 140 -11.56 -29.51 30.38
C ARG A 140 -12.62 -30.10 29.45
N ARG A 141 -12.62 -29.72 28.18
CA ARG A 141 -13.47 -30.32 27.12
C ARG A 141 -12.56 -30.79 25.98
N PHE A 142 -12.78 -31.99 25.46
CA PHE A 142 -11.89 -32.58 24.45
C PHE A 142 -12.22 -32.13 23.01
N ASP A 143 -13.46 -31.72 22.73
CA ASP A 143 -13.93 -31.35 21.38
C ASP A 143 -14.27 -29.86 21.25
N LEU A 144 -13.31 -28.98 21.53
CA LEU A 144 -13.47 -27.57 21.19
C LEU A 144 -12.99 -27.31 19.77
N PRO A 145 -13.88 -26.89 18.84
CA PRO A 145 -13.43 -26.56 17.49
C PRO A 145 -12.44 -25.41 17.56
N ILE A 146 -11.37 -25.48 16.76
CA ILE A 146 -10.45 -24.36 16.57
C ILE A 146 -11.23 -23.26 15.83
N THR A 147 -11.93 -22.41 16.57
CA THR A 147 -12.53 -21.20 16.01
C THR A 147 -11.39 -20.27 15.62
N ARG A 148 -11.31 -19.93 14.34
CA ARG A 148 -10.26 -19.06 13.81
C ARG A 148 -10.38 -17.66 14.43
N HIS A 149 -9.42 -17.33 15.29
CA HIS A 149 -9.02 -16.00 15.74
C HIS A 149 -9.98 -15.25 16.66
N SER A 150 -9.40 -14.48 17.60
CA SER A 150 -10.16 -13.67 18.54
C SER A 150 -10.89 -12.54 17.82
N ARG A 151 -12.06 -12.15 18.35
CA ARG A 151 -12.91 -11.08 17.80
C ARG A 151 -12.14 -9.76 17.73
N TYR A 152 -11.21 -9.56 18.66
CA TYR A 152 -10.37 -8.37 18.74
C TYR A 152 -9.30 -8.32 17.63
N GLU A 153 -8.65 -9.46 17.34
CA GLU A 153 -7.62 -9.56 16.30
C GLU A 153 -8.19 -9.36 14.89
N ASN A 154 -9.35 -9.94 14.60
CA ASN A 154 -10.00 -9.83 13.29
C ASN A 154 -10.56 -8.42 13.03
N ARG A 155 -11.03 -7.73 14.07
CA ARG A 155 -11.50 -6.34 13.96
C ARG A 155 -10.36 -5.38 13.66
N GLY A 156 -9.22 -5.50 14.36
CA GLY A 156 -8.06 -4.64 14.14
C GLY A 156 -7.52 -4.75 12.71
N VAL A 157 -7.29 -5.98 12.24
CA VAL A 157 -6.84 -6.21 10.85
C VAL A 157 -7.92 -5.85 9.83
N GLY A 158 -9.19 -6.10 10.13
CA GLY A 158 -10.31 -5.69 9.29
C GLY A 158 -10.36 -4.18 9.06
N VAL A 159 -10.19 -3.37 10.12
CA VAL A 159 -10.16 -1.90 10.02
C VAL A 159 -9.00 -1.43 9.16
N VAL A 160 -7.79 -1.97 9.35
CA VAL A 160 -6.62 -1.55 8.57
C VAL A 160 -6.79 -1.87 7.09
N LEU A 161 -7.32 -3.05 6.76
CA LEU A 161 -7.62 -3.44 5.38
C LEU A 161 -8.70 -2.55 4.74
N MET A 162 -9.74 -2.17 5.49
CA MET A 162 -10.77 -1.24 5.01
C MET A 162 -10.21 0.16 4.74
N ILE A 163 -9.34 0.69 5.61
CA ILE A 163 -8.69 1.99 5.40
C ILE A 163 -7.78 1.96 4.17
N ALA A 164 -6.93 0.93 4.06
CA ALA A 164 -6.04 0.76 2.91
C ALA A 164 -6.82 0.60 1.60
N GLY A 165 -7.88 -0.24 1.60
CA GLY A 165 -8.77 -0.40 0.45
C GLY A 165 -9.46 0.91 0.06
N SER A 166 -9.97 1.69 1.02
CA SER A 166 -10.62 2.98 0.76
C SER A 166 -9.66 4.01 0.16
N PHE A 167 -8.42 4.06 0.68
CA PHE A 167 -7.39 4.97 0.16
C PHE A 167 -7.03 4.64 -1.31
N LEU A 168 -6.82 3.35 -1.62
CA LEU A 168 -6.59 2.90 -2.99
C LEU A 168 -7.76 3.23 -3.91
N LEU A 169 -8.99 3.05 -3.42
CA LEU A 169 -10.19 3.31 -4.19
C LEU A 169 -10.33 4.82 -4.51
N GLY A 170 -10.04 5.69 -3.53
CA GLY A 170 -9.97 7.14 -3.75
C GLY A 170 -8.91 7.53 -4.80
N PHE A 171 -7.75 6.87 -4.79
CA PHE A 171 -6.72 7.06 -5.82
C PHE A 171 -7.22 6.66 -7.22
N THR A 172 -7.90 5.52 -7.34
CA THR A 172 -8.47 5.06 -8.63
C THR A 172 -9.59 5.94 -9.15
N ILE A 173 -10.45 6.45 -8.25
CA ILE A 173 -11.51 7.38 -8.63
C ILE A 173 -10.89 8.66 -9.21
N LYS A 174 -9.85 9.20 -8.57
CA LYS A 174 -9.14 10.38 -9.07
C LYS A 174 -8.50 10.12 -10.43
N SER A 175 -7.86 8.97 -10.65
CA SER A 175 -7.21 8.64 -11.93
C SER A 175 -8.20 8.37 -13.07
N VAL A 176 -9.43 7.93 -12.78
CA VAL A 176 -10.45 7.59 -13.79
C VAL A 176 -11.41 8.75 -14.08
N ILE A 177 -11.86 9.48 -13.05
CA ILE A 177 -12.91 10.52 -13.17
C ILE A 177 -12.31 11.89 -13.48
N SER A 178 -11.08 12.16 -13.06
CA SER A 178 -10.39 13.42 -13.32
C SER A 178 -9.07 13.19 -14.06
N PRO A 179 -9.10 12.60 -15.28
CA PRO A 179 -7.93 12.68 -16.14
C PRO A 179 -7.60 14.16 -16.29
N GLU A 180 -6.34 14.53 -16.15
CA GLU A 180 -5.91 15.90 -16.43
C GLU A 180 -6.34 16.21 -17.87
N LEU A 181 -7.35 17.07 -18.00
CA LEU A 181 -7.97 17.37 -19.30
C LEU A 181 -6.90 17.71 -20.34
N SER A 182 -7.23 17.39 -21.59
CA SER A 182 -6.50 17.85 -22.77
C SER A 182 -6.17 19.34 -22.63
N VAL A 183 -4.99 19.71 -23.12
CA VAL A 183 -4.56 21.10 -23.08
C VAL A 183 -5.42 21.87 -24.07
N ASP A 184 -6.22 22.78 -23.53
CA ASP A 184 -7.07 23.67 -24.31
C ASP A 184 -6.22 24.76 -24.95
N GLY A 185 -6.18 24.78 -26.29
CA GLY A 185 -5.42 25.77 -27.06
C GLY A 185 -5.81 27.21 -26.75
N SER A 186 -7.05 27.48 -26.33
CA SER A 186 -7.51 28.83 -25.97
C SER A 186 -6.80 29.39 -24.72
N LYS A 187 -6.23 28.51 -23.89
CA LYS A 187 -5.48 28.85 -22.67
C LYS A 187 -3.99 29.02 -22.91
N LEU A 188 -3.54 28.85 -24.15
CA LEU A 188 -2.14 28.99 -24.50
C LEU A 188 -1.81 30.37 -25.04
N ILE A 189 -0.54 30.75 -24.88
CA ILE A 189 0.07 31.93 -25.49
C ILE A 189 1.38 31.51 -26.16
N THR A 190 1.61 31.99 -27.37
CA THR A 190 2.83 31.74 -28.13
C THR A 190 3.89 32.77 -27.77
N LEU A 191 5.09 32.29 -27.46
CA LEU A 191 6.29 33.09 -27.26
C LEU A 191 7.26 32.80 -28.40
N SER A 192 7.78 33.86 -29.02
CA SER A 192 8.86 33.77 -29.99
C SER A 192 10.18 34.20 -29.32
N GLY A 193 11.27 33.54 -29.69
CA GLY A 193 12.59 33.87 -29.18
C GLY A 193 13.71 33.12 -29.91
N ARG A 194 14.90 33.21 -29.36
CA ARG A 194 16.11 32.57 -29.89
C ARG A 194 16.76 31.69 -28.83
N LEU A 195 17.23 30.51 -29.23
CA LEU A 195 17.93 29.61 -28.31
C LEU A 195 19.20 30.27 -27.75
N SER A 196 19.36 30.23 -26.43
CA SER A 196 20.59 30.70 -25.77
C SER A 196 21.71 29.65 -25.81
N MET A 197 21.34 28.37 -25.91
CA MET A 197 22.22 27.22 -26.03
C MET A 197 21.49 26.10 -26.78
N PRO A 198 22.20 25.06 -27.27
CA PRO A 198 21.57 23.88 -27.85
C PRO A 198 20.52 23.26 -26.89
N PRO A 199 19.43 22.67 -27.40
CA PRO A 199 18.44 21.99 -26.57
C PRO A 199 19.08 20.93 -25.67
N ASP A 200 18.79 20.95 -24.37
CA ASP A 200 19.22 19.88 -23.44
C ASP A 200 18.25 18.71 -23.57
N ILE A 201 18.69 17.68 -24.29
CA ILE A 201 17.91 16.49 -24.59
C ILE A 201 18.37 15.36 -23.68
N LYS A 202 17.47 14.87 -22.82
CA LYS A 202 17.74 13.72 -21.98
C LYS A 202 16.89 12.56 -22.47
N PRO A 203 17.46 11.62 -23.23
CA PRO A 203 16.70 10.49 -23.75
C PRO A 203 16.26 9.55 -22.60
N PRO A 204 15.30 8.65 -22.87
CA PRO A 204 15.02 7.54 -21.96
C PRO A 204 16.32 6.77 -21.69
N SER A 205 16.54 6.39 -20.44
CA SER A 205 17.68 5.57 -20.02
C SER A 205 17.20 4.45 -19.11
N GLY A 206 18.04 3.45 -18.79
CA GLY A 206 17.67 2.38 -17.86
C GLY A 206 17.21 2.88 -16.47
N ARG A 207 17.56 4.12 -16.10
CA ARG A 207 17.08 4.80 -14.88
C ARG A 207 15.90 5.75 -15.10
N LYS A 208 15.52 6.06 -16.35
CA LYS A 208 14.42 6.97 -16.75
C LYS A 208 13.62 6.44 -17.92
N ALA A 209 12.38 6.02 -17.68
CA ALA A 209 11.55 5.43 -18.73
C ALA A 209 11.05 6.43 -19.80
N TYR A 210 11.19 7.73 -19.57
CA TYR A 210 10.83 8.76 -20.53
C TYR A 210 12.00 9.73 -20.74
N GLY A 211 12.09 10.22 -21.97
CA GLY A 211 12.97 11.32 -22.29
C GLY A 211 12.30 12.65 -21.98
N TYR A 212 13.09 13.71 -21.90
CA TYR A 212 12.57 15.06 -21.81
C TYR A 212 13.51 16.03 -22.50
N MET A 213 13.00 17.22 -22.77
CA MET A 213 13.78 18.30 -23.34
C MET A 213 13.68 19.56 -22.51
N GLN A 214 14.76 20.34 -22.49
CA GLN A 214 14.77 21.69 -21.96
C GLN A 214 15.32 22.65 -23.01
N LEU A 215 14.60 23.75 -23.18
CA LEU A 215 14.94 24.85 -24.07
C LEU A 215 15.19 26.09 -23.21
N TYR A 216 16.18 26.87 -23.63
CA TYR A 216 16.58 28.10 -22.97
C TYR A 216 16.55 29.21 -24.02
N LEU A 217 15.81 30.29 -23.76
CA LEU A 217 15.66 31.40 -24.69
C LEU A 217 16.46 32.61 -24.22
N LEU A 218 17.02 33.40 -25.15
CA LEU A 218 17.77 34.62 -24.85
C LEU A 218 16.87 35.72 -24.27
N GLU A 219 15.62 35.78 -24.71
CA GLU A 219 14.62 36.78 -24.33
C GLU A 219 14.05 36.53 -22.93
N TYR A 220 14.21 35.31 -22.39
CA TYR A 220 13.65 34.89 -21.10
C TYR A 220 14.74 34.28 -20.21
N PRO A 221 15.73 35.08 -19.76
CA PRO A 221 16.85 34.58 -18.96
C PRO A 221 16.36 34.02 -17.62
N GLY A 222 16.93 32.89 -17.21
CA GLY A 222 16.59 32.22 -15.94
C GLY A 222 15.34 31.35 -15.96
N ILE A 223 14.64 31.26 -17.10
CA ILE A 223 13.49 30.38 -17.30
C ILE A 223 13.93 29.18 -18.14
N ASN A 224 13.53 27.97 -17.73
CA ASN A 224 13.68 26.76 -18.53
C ASN A 224 12.33 26.30 -19.08
N PHE A 225 12.22 26.28 -20.40
CA PHE A 225 11.05 25.79 -21.11
C PHE A 225 11.18 24.28 -21.26
N HIS A 226 10.25 23.56 -20.64
CA HIS A 226 10.35 22.13 -20.46
C HIS A 226 9.28 21.40 -21.27
N ILE A 227 9.75 20.49 -22.12
CA ILE A 227 8.90 19.52 -22.79
C ILE A 227 9.01 18.22 -21.98
N ASP A 228 7.89 17.82 -21.41
CA ASP A 228 7.77 16.63 -20.58
C ASP A 228 7.85 15.33 -21.41
N GLY A 229 7.68 14.17 -20.76
CA GLY A 229 7.72 12.88 -21.44
C GLY A 229 6.64 12.70 -22.51
N VAL A 230 5.47 13.33 -22.35
CA VAL A 230 4.37 13.24 -23.31
C VAL A 230 4.73 14.02 -24.58
N GLY A 231 5.18 15.26 -24.42
CA GLY A 231 5.65 16.07 -25.54
C GLY A 231 6.90 15.48 -26.20
N PHE A 232 7.83 14.93 -25.42
CA PHE A 232 9.05 14.33 -25.94
C PHE A 232 8.78 13.13 -26.85
N ASN A 233 7.84 12.26 -26.47
CA ASN A 233 7.43 11.11 -27.28
C ASN A 233 6.72 11.51 -28.58
N SER A 234 6.22 12.74 -28.66
CA SER A 234 5.52 13.29 -29.82
C SER A 234 6.46 13.98 -30.81
N ILE A 235 7.74 14.17 -30.47
CA ILE A 235 8.71 14.90 -31.29
C ILE A 235 9.71 13.95 -31.94
N ASN A 236 10.04 14.21 -33.21
CA ASN A 236 11.17 13.56 -33.85
C ASN A 236 12.50 14.22 -33.42
N VAL A 237 13.17 13.62 -32.44
CA VAL A 237 14.44 14.08 -31.86
C VAL A 237 15.53 14.33 -32.91
N LYS A 238 15.51 13.61 -34.05
CA LYS A 238 16.50 13.81 -35.13
C LYS A 238 16.37 15.20 -35.76
N ARG A 239 15.17 15.79 -35.78
CA ARG A 239 14.94 17.14 -36.31
C ARG A 239 15.48 18.26 -35.42
N LEU A 240 15.95 17.92 -34.22
CA LEU A 240 16.62 18.85 -33.32
C LEU A 240 18.14 18.82 -33.46
N GLN A 241 18.67 17.89 -34.27
CA GLN A 241 20.10 17.81 -34.57
C GLN A 241 20.49 19.03 -35.41
N GLY A 242 21.35 19.89 -34.87
CA GLY A 242 21.78 21.14 -35.51
C GLY A 242 21.12 22.40 -34.94
N ALA A 243 20.12 22.28 -34.07
CA ALA A 243 19.60 23.42 -33.32
C ALA A 243 20.65 23.91 -32.32
N GLY A 244 21.05 25.18 -32.43
CA GLY A 244 22.12 25.77 -31.65
C GLY A 244 21.76 27.14 -31.12
N ARG A 245 22.72 27.80 -30.49
CA ARG A 245 22.54 29.18 -30.04
C ARG A 245 22.16 30.07 -31.23
N GLY A 246 21.12 30.89 -31.05
CA GLY A 246 20.62 31.82 -32.07
C GLY A 246 19.51 31.26 -32.95
N THR A 247 19.25 29.94 -32.94
CA THR A 247 18.14 29.35 -33.71
C THR A 247 16.81 29.93 -33.24
N ALA A 248 15.97 30.36 -34.20
CA ALA A 248 14.64 30.90 -33.92
C ALA A 248 13.69 29.79 -33.45
N VAL A 249 12.95 30.07 -32.38
CA VAL A 249 12.01 29.15 -31.75
C VAL A 249 10.72 29.87 -31.41
N GLU A 250 9.60 29.20 -31.66
CA GLU A 250 8.30 29.59 -31.17
C GLU A 250 7.74 28.47 -30.30
N LEU A 251 7.25 28.81 -29.11
CA LEU A 251 6.74 27.86 -28.14
C LEU A 251 5.41 28.32 -27.56
N SER A 252 4.48 27.39 -27.34
CA SER A 252 3.22 27.69 -26.65
C SER A 252 3.27 27.24 -25.20
N ILE A 253 2.89 28.14 -24.30
CA ILE A 253 2.83 27.91 -22.84
C ILE A 253 1.46 28.33 -22.30
N LEU A 254 1.11 27.95 -21.08
CA LEU A 254 -0.13 28.40 -20.45
C LEU A 254 -0.09 29.89 -20.15
N LYS A 255 -1.21 30.59 -20.43
CA LYS A 255 -1.41 32.01 -20.08
C LYS A 255 -1.18 32.28 -18.60
N HIS A 256 -1.61 31.35 -17.74
CA HIS A 256 -1.37 31.40 -16.28
C HIS A 256 0.13 31.40 -15.95
N GLU A 257 0.91 30.48 -16.53
CA GLU A 257 2.36 30.44 -16.28
C GLU A 257 3.07 31.70 -16.79
N TYR A 258 2.62 32.23 -17.93
CA TYR A 258 3.09 33.51 -18.44
C TYR A 258 2.78 34.67 -17.49
N ALA A 259 1.56 34.74 -16.96
CA ALA A 259 1.13 35.78 -16.02
C ALA A 259 1.90 35.72 -14.69
N VAL A 260 2.10 34.53 -14.13
CA VAL A 260 2.74 34.33 -12.83
C VAL A 260 4.27 34.44 -12.91
N LYS A 261 4.90 33.77 -13.88
CA LYS A 261 6.38 33.58 -13.90
C LYS A 261 7.11 34.61 -14.77
N ILE A 262 6.50 35.07 -15.86
CA ILE A 262 7.12 36.04 -16.78
C ILE A 262 6.66 37.46 -16.47
N LYS A 263 5.35 37.73 -16.54
CA LYS A 263 4.80 39.07 -16.29
C LYS A 263 4.72 39.44 -14.81
N LYS A 264 4.66 38.44 -13.92
CA LYS A 264 4.51 38.63 -12.46
C LYS A 264 3.27 39.46 -12.10
N THR A 265 2.20 39.34 -12.88
CA THR A 265 0.93 40.05 -12.68
C THR A 265 -0.01 39.31 -11.74
N GLU A 266 0.20 38.00 -11.54
CA GLU A 266 -0.60 37.15 -10.67
C GLU A 266 0.24 36.58 -9.52
N VAL A 267 -0.39 36.37 -8.36
CA VAL A 267 0.28 35.85 -7.17
C VAL A 267 0.46 34.33 -7.32
N PRO A 268 1.69 33.80 -7.15
CA PRO A 268 1.92 32.37 -7.27
C PRO A 268 1.29 31.59 -6.13
N GLY A 269 0.79 30.39 -6.45
CA GLY A 269 0.29 29.44 -5.47
C GLY A 269 1.42 28.85 -4.60
N TYR A 270 1.03 28.15 -3.52
CA TYR A 270 1.99 27.54 -2.59
C TYR A 270 2.97 26.59 -3.30
N PHE A 271 2.48 25.70 -4.17
CA PHE A 271 3.33 24.73 -4.87
C PHE A 271 4.27 25.40 -5.86
N GLU A 272 3.81 26.42 -6.59
CA GLU A 272 4.61 27.15 -7.57
C GLU A 272 5.78 27.88 -6.91
N LYS A 273 5.54 28.47 -5.72
CA LYS A 273 6.56 29.18 -4.95
C LYS A 273 7.68 28.25 -4.44
N HIS A 274 7.34 27.01 -4.08
CA HIS A 274 8.29 26.09 -3.43
C HIS A 274 8.87 25.04 -4.38
N TYR A 275 8.27 24.83 -5.55
CA TYR A 275 8.68 23.80 -6.50
C TYR A 275 8.65 24.32 -7.94
N GLN A 276 9.76 24.11 -8.66
CA GLN A 276 9.84 24.33 -10.11
C GLN A 276 9.55 25.77 -10.58
N TRP A 277 9.89 26.78 -9.77
CA TRP A 277 9.66 28.20 -10.09
C TRP A 277 10.21 28.63 -11.47
N ALA A 278 11.41 28.17 -11.79
CA ALA A 278 12.08 28.50 -13.06
C ALA A 278 11.55 27.71 -14.26
N THR A 279 10.70 26.69 -14.06
CA THR A 279 10.21 25.83 -15.14
C THR A 279 8.86 26.28 -15.65
N ILE A 280 8.75 26.39 -16.97
CA ILE A 280 7.49 26.56 -17.69
C ILE A 280 7.31 25.39 -18.64
N TYR A 281 6.11 24.83 -18.71
CA TYR A 281 5.82 23.69 -19.59
C TYR A 281 5.46 24.15 -21.00
N THR A 282 6.02 23.46 -21.99
CA THR A 282 5.83 23.77 -23.41
C THR A 282 4.93 22.73 -24.06
N TYR A 283 3.85 23.19 -24.70
CA TYR A 283 2.81 22.35 -25.30
C TYR A 283 2.82 22.37 -26.83
N SER A 284 3.49 23.35 -27.44
CA SER A 284 3.81 23.35 -28.86
C SER A 284 5.22 23.90 -29.08
N LEU A 285 5.86 23.46 -30.15
CA LEU A 285 7.22 23.87 -30.50
C LEU A 285 7.34 23.97 -32.02
N THR A 286 7.77 25.14 -32.48
CA THR A 286 8.23 25.38 -33.85
C THR A 286 9.69 25.82 -33.77
N LEU A 287 10.56 25.20 -34.57
CA LEU A 287 11.99 25.48 -34.57
C LEU A 287 12.44 25.73 -36.00
N ASN A 288 13.00 26.90 -36.27
CA ASN A 288 13.41 27.32 -37.61
C ASN A 288 12.30 27.20 -38.68
N GLY A 289 11.04 27.46 -38.30
CA GLY A 289 9.87 27.31 -39.16
C GLY A 289 9.30 25.88 -39.23
N ASP A 290 10.03 24.87 -38.78
CA ASP A 290 9.54 23.49 -38.72
C ASP A 290 8.72 23.25 -37.45
N GLN A 291 7.47 22.86 -37.61
CA GLN A 291 6.61 22.50 -36.49
C GLN A 291 7.01 21.11 -35.96
N LEU A 292 7.55 21.08 -34.74
CA LEU A 292 8.07 19.87 -34.10
C LEU A 292 7.07 19.25 -33.12
N LEU A 293 6.28 20.08 -32.42
CA LEU A 293 5.25 19.65 -31.48
C LEU A 293 3.99 20.48 -31.71
N THR A 294 2.86 19.82 -31.93
CA THR A 294 1.54 20.45 -31.99
C THR A 294 0.73 20.10 -30.74
N ILE A 295 -0.23 20.95 -30.39
CA ILE A 295 -1.15 20.69 -29.27
C ILE A 295 -1.91 19.39 -29.50
N ASP A 296 -2.32 19.11 -30.74
CA ASP A 296 -3.03 17.89 -31.10
C ASP A 296 -2.15 16.66 -30.88
N SER A 297 -0.90 16.68 -31.36
CA SER A 297 0.04 15.57 -31.14
C SER A 297 0.36 15.36 -29.65
N TYR A 298 0.44 16.45 -28.88
CA TYR A 298 0.61 16.38 -27.43
C TYR A 298 -0.61 15.73 -26.76
N ASN A 299 -1.82 16.18 -27.12
CA ASN A 299 -3.07 15.68 -26.57
C ASN A 299 -3.33 14.22 -26.97
N GLU A 300 -3.02 13.81 -28.20
CA GLU A 300 -3.11 12.42 -28.63
C GLU A 300 -2.18 11.51 -27.83
N SER A 301 -0.92 11.90 -27.66
CA SER A 301 0.05 11.17 -26.82
C SER A 301 -0.40 11.11 -25.36
N LYS A 302 -0.99 12.20 -24.84
CA LYS A 302 -1.56 12.25 -23.49
C LYS A 302 -2.73 11.29 -23.35
N HIS A 303 -3.66 11.29 -24.30
CA HIS A 303 -4.81 10.39 -24.32
C HIS A 303 -4.42 8.91 -24.43
N SER A 304 -3.39 8.61 -25.23
CA SER A 304 -2.83 7.25 -25.33
C SER A 304 -2.28 6.79 -23.99
N LEU A 305 -1.52 7.66 -23.29
CA LEU A 305 -0.98 7.38 -21.96
C LEU A 305 -2.11 7.21 -20.93
N ASP A 306 -3.10 8.09 -20.92
CA ASP A 306 -4.25 8.01 -20.02
C ASP A 306 -5.06 6.72 -20.23
N ASN A 307 -5.26 6.29 -21.48
CA ASN A 307 -5.93 5.04 -21.79
C ASN A 307 -5.13 3.81 -21.35
N SER A 308 -3.80 3.86 -21.41
CA SER A 308 -2.93 2.84 -20.81
C SER A 308 -3.10 2.80 -19.30
N ASN A 309 -3.05 3.96 -18.63
CA ASN A 309 -3.18 4.10 -17.18
C ASN A 309 -4.57 3.67 -16.66
N LYS A 310 -5.63 3.85 -17.46
CA LYS A 310 -6.99 3.39 -17.14
C LYS A 310 -7.06 1.87 -16.97
N LYS A 311 -6.35 1.10 -17.80
CA LYS A 311 -6.32 -0.38 -17.69
C LYS A 311 -5.78 -0.83 -16.33
N TRP A 312 -4.71 -0.18 -15.86
CA TRP A 312 -4.12 -0.47 -14.55
C TRP A 312 -4.97 0.06 -13.38
N SER A 313 -5.65 1.18 -13.57
CA SER A 313 -6.58 1.73 -12.58
C SER A 313 -7.72 0.76 -12.26
N VAL A 314 -8.22 0.01 -13.26
CA VAL A 314 -9.22 -1.05 -13.04
C VAL A 314 -8.67 -2.19 -12.17
N LEU A 315 -7.43 -2.61 -12.38
CA LEU A 315 -6.80 -3.65 -11.55
C LEU A 315 -6.65 -3.19 -10.10
N ILE A 316 -6.20 -1.94 -9.87
CA ILE A 316 -6.15 -1.36 -8.52
C ILE A 316 -7.54 -1.35 -7.89
N ALA A 317 -8.58 -0.98 -8.64
CA ALA A 317 -9.93 -0.91 -8.12
C ALA A 317 -10.42 -2.29 -7.67
N ILE A 318 -10.14 -3.35 -8.42
CA ILE A 318 -10.46 -4.73 -8.05
C ILE A 318 -9.74 -5.13 -6.75
N VAL A 319 -8.44 -4.82 -6.63
CA VAL A 319 -7.66 -5.11 -5.42
C VAL A 319 -8.19 -4.32 -4.23
N ALA A 320 -8.48 -3.03 -4.41
CA ALA A 320 -9.01 -2.14 -3.40
C ALA A 320 -10.36 -2.64 -2.86
N ILE A 321 -11.28 -2.99 -3.76
CA ILE A 321 -12.59 -3.56 -3.39
C ILE A 321 -12.43 -4.90 -2.68
N SER A 322 -11.54 -5.77 -3.17
CA SER A 322 -11.29 -7.09 -2.55
C SER A 322 -10.73 -6.94 -1.14
N MET A 323 -9.78 -6.03 -0.94
CA MET A 323 -9.21 -5.71 0.37
C MET A 323 -10.26 -5.12 1.31
N PHE A 324 -11.07 -4.19 0.82
CA PHE A 324 -12.14 -3.58 1.59
C PHE A 324 -13.19 -4.62 1.99
N ALA A 325 -13.64 -5.46 1.05
CA ALA A 325 -14.62 -6.51 1.29
C ALA A 325 -14.09 -7.56 2.27
N TYR A 326 -12.83 -8.01 2.10
CA TYR A 326 -12.21 -8.95 3.01
C TYR A 326 -12.02 -8.34 4.42
N GLY A 327 -11.57 -7.08 4.49
CA GLY A 327 -11.46 -6.34 5.74
C GLY A 327 -12.81 -6.18 6.44
N PHE A 328 -13.87 -5.90 5.68
CA PHE A 328 -15.24 -5.83 6.18
C PHE A 328 -15.75 -7.18 6.67
N ILE A 329 -15.47 -8.28 5.96
CA ILE A 329 -15.79 -9.64 6.40
C ILE A 329 -15.09 -9.94 7.72
N LEU A 330 -13.78 -9.65 7.86
CA LEU A 330 -13.04 -9.86 9.11
C LEU A 330 -13.58 -8.98 10.25
N TYR A 331 -13.93 -7.73 9.97
CA TYR A 331 -14.54 -6.82 10.93
C TYR A 331 -15.92 -7.31 11.41
N ARG A 332 -16.71 -7.86 10.47
CA ARG A 332 -18.08 -8.35 10.71
C ARG A 332 -18.15 -9.78 11.23
N GLN A 333 -17.11 -10.60 11.07
CA GLN A 333 -17.06 -11.98 11.56
C GLN A 333 -17.35 -12.03 13.07
N ARG A 334 -18.63 -12.24 13.40
CA ARG A 334 -19.10 -12.75 14.68
C ARG A 334 -19.09 -14.26 14.55
N ASN A 335 -18.16 -14.95 15.22
CA ASN A 335 -18.10 -16.40 15.48
C ASN A 335 -19.21 -17.24 14.84
N LYS A 336 -19.20 -17.41 13.52
CA LYS A 336 -20.03 -18.38 12.83
C LYS A 336 -19.15 -19.06 11.81
N VAL A 337 -18.51 -20.15 12.24
CA VAL A 337 -18.65 -21.50 11.70
C VAL A 337 -17.75 -22.42 12.53
N PRO A 338 -18.29 -23.39 13.29
CA PRO A 338 -17.50 -24.55 13.68
C PRO A 338 -17.22 -25.36 12.40
N VAL A 339 -15.93 -25.51 12.04
CA VAL A 339 -15.54 -26.53 11.06
C VAL A 339 -15.37 -27.82 11.85
N SER A 340 -16.47 -28.48 12.14
CA SER A 340 -16.49 -29.90 12.48
C SER A 340 -17.47 -30.54 11.51
N GLN A 341 -16.96 -31.32 10.56
CA GLN A 341 -17.76 -32.41 10.02
C GLN A 341 -18.21 -33.24 11.22
N ALA A 342 -19.49 -33.61 11.25
CA ALA A 342 -20.04 -34.45 12.30
C ALA A 342 -19.17 -35.72 12.40
N ALA A 343 -18.51 -35.92 13.55
CA ALA A 343 -17.93 -37.21 13.86
C ALA A 343 -19.09 -38.20 13.96
N VAL A 344 -19.12 -39.16 13.04
CA VAL A 344 -19.99 -40.33 13.15
C VAL A 344 -19.60 -41.04 14.44
N GLU A 345 -20.53 -41.11 15.40
CA GLU A 345 -20.34 -41.90 16.61
C GLU A 345 -20.00 -43.35 16.22
N PRO A 346 -18.94 -43.96 16.79
CA PRO A 346 -18.73 -45.39 16.59
C PRO A 346 -19.87 -46.13 17.29
N SER A 347 -20.68 -46.83 16.50
CA SER A 347 -21.76 -47.68 17.00
C SER A 347 -21.21 -48.66 18.05
N VAL A 348 -21.72 -48.57 19.27
CA VAL A 348 -21.46 -49.52 20.34
C VAL A 348 -21.90 -50.91 19.83
N LYS A 349 -20.94 -51.82 19.66
CA LYS A 349 -21.25 -53.25 19.47
C LYS A 349 -22.01 -53.73 20.70
N GLN A 350 -23.30 -53.99 20.55
CA GLN A 350 -24.08 -54.73 21.53
C GLN A 350 -23.47 -56.12 21.67
N ILE A 351 -22.98 -56.43 22.87
CA ILE A 351 -22.61 -57.78 23.27
C ILE A 351 -23.93 -58.54 23.46
N PRO A 352 -24.17 -59.67 22.76
CA PRO A 352 -25.38 -60.45 23.00
C PRO A 352 -25.28 -61.14 24.36
N ASN A 353 -26.27 -60.87 25.21
CA ASN A 353 -26.49 -61.60 26.44
C ASN A 353 -26.83 -63.07 26.12
N LYS A 354 -26.18 -63.97 26.86
CA LYS A 354 -26.53 -65.40 26.92
C LYS A 354 -28.00 -65.58 27.32
N VAL A 355 -28.69 -66.47 26.61
CA VAL A 355 -29.54 -67.54 27.19
C VAL A 355 -29.22 -68.81 26.43
#